data_AF-A0A969BF23-F1
#
_entry.id   AF-A0A969BF23-F1
#
_cell.length_a   1.000
_cell.length_b   1.000
_cell.length_c   1.000
_cell.angle_alpha   90.00
_cell.angle_beta   90.00
_cell.angle_gamma   90.00
#
_symmetry.space_group_name_H-M   'P 1'
#
loop_
_entity.id
_entity.type
_entity.pdbx_description
1 polymer ?
#
loop_
_entity_poly.entity_id
_entity_poly.type
_entity_poly.pdbx_seq_one_letter_code
_entity_poly.pdbx_strand_id
1 'polypeptide(L)'
;MEISPDNIIYWQSGEITLNATIVFTWLVMAFLVVVSWLVTRNLSPKPKISRWQSFLEIIVEGIANQIHEVSQQEAKKYIGFIGTLFLFIAVSNTLAIIPGYQPPTGSLSTTTALALCVFVAVPIFGIIKRGFFGYLRNYIQPTIFMLPFNK
;
A
#
# COMPACT_ATOMS: atom_id res chain seq x y z
N MET A 1 13.80 -3.41 26.44
CA MET A 1 12.69 -2.95 25.58
C MET A 1 13.25 -2.74 24.19
N GLU A 2 13.24 -3.76 23.36
CA GLU A 2 13.52 -3.65 21.92
C GLU A 2 12.18 -3.80 21.21
N ILE A 3 11.52 -2.67 20.91
CA ILE A 3 10.13 -2.66 20.41
C ILE A 3 10.05 -2.22 18.94
N SER A 4 11.19 -2.03 18.27
CA SER A 4 11.22 -1.79 16.81
C SER A 4 12.02 -2.91 16.11
N PRO A 5 11.48 -3.53 15.05
CA PRO A 5 12.21 -4.48 14.20
C PRO A 5 13.50 -3.88 13.58
N ASP A 6 13.64 -2.56 13.62
CA ASP A 6 14.83 -1.83 13.18
C ASP A 6 16.06 -2.12 14.05
N ASN A 7 15.88 -2.54 15.31
CA ASN A 7 16.99 -2.76 16.22
C ASN A 7 17.61 -4.17 16.10
N ILE A 8 16.91 -5.09 15.41
CA ILE A 8 17.39 -6.46 15.23
C ILE A 8 18.23 -6.50 13.96
N ILE A 9 19.55 -6.43 14.12
CA ILE A 9 20.52 -6.45 13.03
C ILE A 9 20.97 -7.89 12.79
N TYR A 10 20.68 -8.43 11.60
CA TYR A 10 21.11 -9.77 11.19
C TYR A 10 22.52 -9.78 10.58
N TRP A 11 22.88 -8.72 9.86
CA TRP A 11 24.19 -8.59 9.24
C TRP A 11 24.56 -7.13 9.07
N GLN A 12 25.82 -6.78 9.32
CA GLN A 12 26.33 -5.42 9.13
C GLN A 12 27.69 -5.50 8.44
N SER A 13 27.81 -4.85 7.30
CA SER A 13 29.09 -4.68 6.60
C SER A 13 29.27 -3.22 6.23
N GLY A 14 30.08 -2.50 7.01
CA GLY A 14 30.29 -1.06 6.84
C GLY A 14 29.00 -0.26 7.10
N GLU A 15 28.56 0.52 6.10
CA GLU A 15 27.36 1.36 6.15
C GLU A 15 26.06 0.60 5.86
N ILE A 16 26.12 -0.65 5.39
CA ILE A 16 24.94 -1.45 5.05
C ILE A 16 24.58 -2.34 6.25
N THR A 17 23.45 -2.03 6.87
CA THR A 17 22.83 -2.83 7.94
C THR A 17 21.63 -3.60 7.39
N LEU A 18 21.66 -4.93 7.53
CA LEU A 18 20.53 -5.81 7.27
C LEU A 18 19.75 -6.02 8.56
N ASN A 19 18.68 -5.25 8.70
CA ASN A 19 17.80 -5.34 9.87
C ASN A 19 16.60 -6.24 9.59
N ALA A 20 15.93 -6.69 10.65
CA ALA A 20 14.74 -7.52 10.53
C ALA A 20 13.64 -6.87 9.70
N THR A 21 13.48 -5.54 9.80
CA THR A 21 12.59 -4.76 8.94
C THR A 21 12.81 -5.04 7.45
N ILE A 22 14.07 -5.08 6.98
CA ILE A 22 14.40 -5.28 5.57
C ILE A 22 14.04 -6.70 5.13
N VAL A 23 14.42 -7.69 5.95
CA VAL A 23 14.16 -9.11 5.66
C VAL A 23 12.65 -9.38 5.60
N PHE A 24 11.88 -8.89 6.58
CA PHE A 24 10.43 -9.07 6.60
C PHE A 24 9.73 -8.28 5.48
N THR A 25 10.24 -7.10 5.10
CA THR A 25 9.72 -6.38 3.93
C THR A 25 9.92 -7.19 2.65
N TRP A 26 11.10 -7.79 2.46
CA TRP A 26 11.36 -8.66 1.30
C TRP A 26 10.48 -9.90 1.30
N LEU A 27 10.24 -10.50 2.47
CA LEU A 27 9.33 -11.63 2.62
C LEU A 27 7.91 -11.25 2.18
N VAL A 28 7.37 -10.13 2.66
CA VAL A 28 6.03 -9.66 2.27
C VAL A 28 5.96 -9.35 0.77
N MET A 29 6.98 -8.67 0.21
CA MET A 29 7.00 -8.38 -1.22
C MET A 29 7.06 -9.66 -2.06
N ALA A 30 7.91 -10.61 -1.69
CA ALA A 30 7.98 -11.90 -2.38
C ALA A 30 6.65 -12.65 -2.31
N PHE A 31 6.01 -12.68 -1.14
CA PHE A 31 4.69 -13.27 -0.96
C PHE A 31 3.64 -12.62 -1.87
N LEU A 32 3.55 -11.29 -1.87
CA LEU A 32 2.61 -10.56 -2.72
C LEU A 32 2.85 -10.81 -4.21
N VAL A 33 4.11 -10.84 -4.66
CA VAL A 33 4.47 -11.11 -6.06
C VAL A 33 4.09 -12.55 -6.44
N VAL A 34 4.39 -13.53 -5.59
CA VAL A 34 4.05 -14.94 -5.83
C VAL A 34 2.54 -15.13 -5.88
N VAL A 35 1.80 -14.57 -4.93
CA VAL A 35 0.32 -14.64 -4.91
C VAL A 35 -0.25 -13.96 -6.14
N SER A 36 0.19 -12.74 -6.45
CA SER A 36 -0.27 -12.01 -7.65
C SER A 36 0.02 -12.78 -8.93
N TRP A 37 1.21 -13.38 -9.06
CA TRP A 37 1.57 -14.21 -10.19
C TRP A 37 0.71 -15.48 -10.27
N LEU A 38 0.48 -16.17 -9.15
CA LEU A 38 -0.33 -17.38 -9.09
C LEU A 38 -1.78 -17.11 -9.50
N VAL A 39 -2.34 -16.00 -9.02
CA VAL A 39 -3.70 -15.53 -9.35
C VAL A 39 -3.78 -15.17 -10.83
N THR A 40 -2.81 -14.43 -11.36
CA THR A 40 -2.86 -13.93 -12.75
C THR A 40 -2.51 -14.98 -13.80
N ARG A 41 -1.68 -15.97 -13.47
CA ARG A 41 -1.20 -17.00 -14.41
C ARG A 41 -2.31 -17.91 -14.95
N ASN A 42 -3.39 -18.08 -14.21
CA ASN A 42 -4.49 -18.99 -14.57
C ASN A 42 -5.82 -18.28 -14.86
N LEU A 43 -5.77 -16.98 -15.18
CA LEU A 43 -6.92 -16.21 -15.64
C LEU A 43 -7.34 -16.72 -17.03
N SER A 44 -8.23 -17.72 -17.03
CA SER A 44 -8.83 -18.23 -18.25
C SER A 44 -10.18 -17.52 -18.46
N PRO A 45 -10.41 -16.80 -19.57
CA PRO A 45 -11.69 -16.13 -19.87
C PRO A 45 -12.82 -17.10 -20.23
N LYS A 46 -12.74 -18.37 -19.79
CA LYS A 46 -13.64 -19.46 -20.21
C LYS A 46 -14.64 -19.81 -19.11
N PRO A 47 -15.87 -20.25 -19.48
CA PRO A 47 -17.01 -20.42 -18.55
C PRO A 47 -16.89 -21.56 -17.53
N LYS A 48 -15.79 -22.34 -17.54
CA LYS A 48 -15.54 -23.37 -16.50
C LYS A 48 -14.74 -22.75 -15.37
N ILE A 49 -15.46 -22.02 -14.52
CA ILE A 49 -14.91 -21.34 -13.35
C ILE A 49 -14.37 -22.41 -12.39
N SER A 50 -13.05 -22.43 -12.18
CA SER A 50 -12.44 -23.26 -11.13
C SER A 50 -12.85 -22.70 -9.76
N ARG A 51 -13.21 -23.56 -8.80
CA ARG A 51 -13.58 -23.12 -7.43
C ARG A 51 -12.53 -22.21 -6.78
N TRP A 52 -11.26 -22.43 -7.10
CA TRP A 52 -10.15 -21.59 -6.66
C TRP A 52 -10.15 -20.20 -7.30
N GLN A 53 -10.55 -20.09 -8.57
CA GLN A 53 -10.69 -18.80 -9.25
C GLN A 53 -11.80 -17.97 -8.61
N SER A 54 -12.98 -18.55 -8.35
CA SER A 54 -14.08 -17.84 -7.68
C SER A 54 -13.67 -17.31 -6.31
N PHE A 55 -12.97 -18.11 -5.50
CA PHE A 55 -12.53 -17.67 -4.18
C PHE A 55 -11.54 -16.50 -4.26
N LEU A 56 -10.57 -16.57 -5.17
CA LEU A 56 -9.61 -15.49 -5.40
C LEU A 56 -10.28 -14.23 -5.95
N GLU A 57 -11.25 -14.39 -6.86
CA GLU A 57 -12.04 -13.30 -7.43
C GLU A 57 -12.84 -12.57 -6.34
N ILE A 58 -13.51 -13.30 -5.44
CA ILE A 58 -14.22 -12.71 -4.29
C ILE A 58 -13.26 -11.89 -3.40
N ILE A 59 -12.06 -12.40 -3.13
CA ILE A 59 -11.06 -11.67 -2.31
C ILE A 59 -10.61 -10.40 -3.04
N VAL A 60 -10.24 -10.51 -4.31
CA VAL A 60 -9.75 -9.37 -5.10
C VAL A 60 -10.85 -8.32 -5.29
N GLU A 61 -12.08 -8.72 -5.58
CA GLU A 61 -13.23 -7.84 -5.67
C GLU A 61 -13.54 -7.18 -4.32
N GLY A 62 -13.48 -7.92 -3.21
CA GLY A 62 -13.65 -7.37 -1.87
C GLY A 62 -12.64 -6.26 -1.56
N ILE A 63 -11.37 -6.48 -1.90
CA ILE A 63 -10.31 -5.48 -1.74
C ILE A 63 -10.52 -4.29 -2.67
N ALA A 64 -10.86 -4.54 -3.94
CA ALA A 64 -11.13 -3.48 -4.91
C ALA A 64 -12.33 -2.60 -4.48
N ASN A 65 -13.39 -3.23 -3.95
CA ASN A 65 -14.57 -2.55 -3.43
C ASN A 65 -14.21 -1.72 -2.19
N GLN A 66 -13.43 -2.25 -1.26
CA GLN A 66 -12.98 -1.48 -0.09
C GLN A 66 -12.14 -0.26 -0.49
N ILE A 67 -11.24 -0.40 -1.47
CA ILE A 67 -10.49 0.74 -2.02
C ILE A 67 -11.43 1.74 -2.69
N HIS A 68 -12.43 1.27 -3.43
CA HIS A 68 -13.39 2.12 -4.12
C HIS A 68 -14.26 2.92 -3.15
N GLU A 69 -14.79 2.27 -2.11
CA GLU A 69 -15.58 2.88 -1.05
C GLU A 69 -14.81 3.96 -0.30
N VAL A 70 -13.53 3.71 0.00
CA VAL A 70 -12.67 4.70 0.67
C VAL A 70 -12.28 5.83 -0.28
N SER A 71 -12.01 5.53 -1.56
CA SER A 71 -11.51 6.53 -2.50
C SER A 71 -12.59 7.46 -3.05
N GLN A 72 -13.87 7.05 -3.13
CA GLN A 72 -15.00 7.83 -3.66
C GLN A 72 -14.72 8.51 -5.04
N GLN A 73 -13.78 7.98 -5.82
CA GLN A 73 -13.37 8.52 -7.12
C GLN A 73 -13.25 7.38 -8.14
N GLU A 74 -13.30 7.70 -9.43
CA GLU A 74 -12.98 6.75 -10.51
C GLU A 74 -11.57 6.20 -10.31
N ALA A 75 -11.49 5.08 -9.61
CA ALA A 75 -10.28 4.55 -9.01
C ALA A 75 -9.27 4.07 -10.04
N LYS A 76 -9.66 3.91 -11.32
CA LYS A 76 -8.83 3.26 -12.34
C LYS A 76 -7.40 3.81 -12.45
N LYS A 77 -7.19 5.12 -12.21
CA LYS A 77 -5.85 5.73 -12.29
C LYS A 77 -5.03 5.64 -10.99
N TYR A 78 -5.68 5.45 -9.83
CA TYR A 78 -5.02 5.47 -8.51
C TYR A 78 -5.03 4.11 -7.80
N ILE A 79 -5.85 3.17 -8.29
CA ILE A 79 -6.06 1.85 -7.69
C ILE A 79 -4.77 1.04 -7.64
N GLY A 80 -3.85 1.24 -8.59
CA GLY A 80 -2.54 0.59 -8.56
C GLY A 80 -1.73 1.00 -7.34
N PHE A 81 -1.51 2.30 -7.13
CA PHE A 81 -0.72 2.80 -6.00
C PHE A 81 -1.41 2.55 -4.65
N ILE A 82 -2.68 2.94 -4.53
CA ILE A 82 -3.45 2.79 -3.30
C ILE A 82 -3.64 1.31 -2.97
N GLY A 83 -3.91 0.49 -3.99
CA GLY A 83 -4.08 -0.95 -3.83
C GLY A 83 -2.81 -1.66 -3.39
N THR A 84 -1.65 -1.31 -3.94
CA THR A 84 -0.37 -1.88 -3.48
C THR A 84 -0.08 -1.51 -2.03
N LEU A 85 -0.29 -0.25 -1.63
CA LEU A 85 -0.11 0.18 -0.23
C LEU A 85 -1.06 -0.57 0.70
N PHE A 86 -2.34 -0.64 0.33
CA PHE A 86 -3.36 -1.33 1.09
C PHE A 86 -2.99 -2.81 1.28
N LEU A 87 -2.69 -3.52 0.19
CA LEU A 87 -2.30 -4.93 0.22
C LEU A 87 -1.04 -5.17 1.05
N PHE A 88 -0.02 -4.31 0.89
CA PHE A 88 1.21 -4.41 1.67
C PHE A 88 0.95 -4.29 3.17
N ILE A 89 0.20 -3.27 3.59
CA ILE A 89 -0.12 -3.03 4.99
C ILE A 89 -1.01 -4.16 5.55
N ALA A 90 -2.06 -4.53 4.81
CA ALA A 90 -3.00 -5.58 5.22
C ALA A 90 -2.30 -6.93 5.40
N VAL A 91 -1.47 -7.35 4.44
CA VAL A 91 -0.71 -8.61 4.53
C VAL A 91 0.33 -8.54 5.63
N SER A 92 1.08 -7.43 5.74
CA SER A 92 2.08 -7.25 6.80
C SER A 92 1.46 -7.40 8.18
N ASN A 93 0.29 -6.79 8.41
CA ASN A 93 -0.40 -6.85 9.69
C ASN A 93 -1.07 -8.21 9.93
N THR A 94 -1.55 -8.88 8.88
CA THR A 94 -2.15 -10.23 9.00
C THR A 94 -1.09 -11.27 9.37
N LEU A 95 0.11 -11.17 8.79
CA LEU A 95 1.22 -12.08 9.09
C LEU A 95 1.75 -11.90 10.53
N ALA A 96 1.41 -10.81 11.23
CA ALA A 96 1.74 -10.61 12.64
C ALA A 96 1.17 -11.68 13.58
N ILE A 97 0.17 -12.46 13.14
CA ILE A 97 -0.36 -13.60 13.92
C ILE A 97 0.62 -14.79 13.96
N ILE A 98 1.60 -14.83 13.05
CA ILE A 98 2.56 -15.93 12.95
C ILE A 98 3.64 -15.73 14.03
N PRO A 99 3.85 -16.70 14.93
CA PRO A 99 4.87 -16.57 15.98
C PRO A 99 6.26 -16.43 15.35
N GLY A 100 7.02 -15.43 15.81
CA GLY A 100 8.37 -15.13 15.31
C GLY A 100 8.41 -14.21 14.09
N TYR A 101 7.26 -13.84 13.51
CA TYR A 101 7.20 -12.82 12.46
C TYR A 101 7.09 -11.42 13.09
N GLN A 102 7.93 -10.50 12.62
CA GLN A 102 7.82 -9.09 12.99
C GLN A 102 7.34 -8.27 11.79
N PRO A 103 6.18 -7.61 11.89
CA PRO A 103 5.66 -6.87 10.76
C PRO A 103 6.59 -5.70 10.42
N PRO A 104 6.94 -5.48 9.15
CA PRO A 104 7.76 -4.34 8.75
C PRO A 104 7.05 -3.02 9.03
N THR A 105 5.72 -3.01 9.12
CA THR A 105 4.88 -1.88 9.56
C THR A 105 5.03 -1.54 11.05
N GLY A 106 5.66 -2.39 11.86
CA GLY A 106 6.05 -2.07 13.24
C GLY A 106 7.28 -1.17 13.34
N SER A 107 8.01 -0.99 12.23
CA SER A 107 9.15 -0.08 12.13
C SER A 107 8.70 1.36 11.85
N LEU A 108 9.32 2.31 12.57
CA LEU A 108 9.18 3.73 12.29
C LEU A 108 9.68 4.06 10.88
N SER A 109 10.81 3.47 10.48
CA SER A 109 11.43 3.70 9.18
C SER A 109 10.47 3.34 8.04
N THR A 110 9.84 2.17 8.09
CA THR A 110 8.85 1.74 7.10
C THR A 110 7.63 2.66 7.09
N THR A 111 7.11 2.99 8.26
CA THR A 111 5.90 3.82 8.38
C THR A 111 6.14 5.23 7.85
N THR A 112 7.27 5.84 8.19
CA THR A 112 7.68 7.14 7.68
C THR A 112 7.90 7.11 6.17
N ALA A 113 8.53 6.06 5.62
CA ALA A 113 8.72 5.92 4.18
C ALA A 113 7.39 5.85 3.43
N LEU A 114 6.45 5.02 3.90
CA LEU A 114 5.11 4.91 3.32
C LEU A 114 4.34 6.23 3.42
N ALA A 115 4.42 6.91 4.57
CA ALA A 115 3.78 8.21 4.77
C ALA A 115 4.34 9.29 3.83
N LEU A 116 5.66 9.32 3.62
CA LEU A 116 6.30 10.23 2.66
C LEU A 116 5.86 9.94 1.22
N CYS A 117 5.79 8.65 0.84
CA CYS A 117 5.28 8.25 -0.47
C CYS A 117 3.85 8.78 -0.70
N VAL A 118 2.95 8.62 0.28
CA VAL A 118 1.58 9.14 0.19
C VAL A 118 1.55 10.66 0.19
N PHE A 119 2.35 11.30 1.04
CA PHE A 119 2.46 12.76 1.16
C PHE A 119 2.87 13.42 -0.16
N VAL A 120 3.76 12.77 -0.93
CA VAL A 120 4.16 13.24 -2.26
C VAL A 120 3.13 12.84 -3.33
N ALA A 121 2.60 11.62 -3.27
CA ALA A 121 1.67 11.10 -4.26
C ALA A 121 0.34 11.87 -4.29
N VAL A 122 -0.22 12.25 -3.14
CA VAL A 122 -1.52 12.93 -3.05
C VAL A 122 -1.53 14.27 -3.80
N PRO A 123 -0.58 15.20 -3.57
CA PRO A 123 -0.48 16.44 -4.35
C PRO A 123 -0.23 16.19 -5.84
N ILE A 124 0.66 15.26 -6.19
CA ILE A 124 0.94 14.93 -7.59
C ILE A 124 -0.33 14.47 -8.31
N PHE A 125 -1.07 13.54 -7.72
CA PHE A 125 -2.34 13.06 -8.28
C PHE A 125 -3.41 14.15 -8.34
N GLY A 126 -3.46 15.04 -7.33
CA GLY A 126 -4.32 16.22 -7.35
C GLY A 126 -4.02 17.16 -8.52
N ILE A 127 -2.73 17.43 -8.77
CA ILE A 127 -2.25 18.28 -9.87
C ILE A 127 -2.51 17.61 -11.22
N ILE A 128 -2.25 16.31 -11.36
CA ILE A 128 -2.49 15.58 -12.63
C ILE A 128 -3.98 15.59 -12.99
N LYS A 129 -4.89 15.49 -12.00
CA LYS A 129 -6.33 15.44 -12.26
C LYS A 129 -6.92 16.81 -12.61
N ARG A 130 -6.49 17.88 -11.93
CA ARG A 130 -7.14 19.20 -12.00
C ARG A 130 -6.27 20.29 -12.64
N GLY A 131 -5.03 19.97 -12.99
CA GLY A 131 -4.00 20.94 -13.37
C GLY A 131 -3.46 21.70 -12.15
N PHE A 132 -2.27 22.28 -12.28
CA PHE A 132 -1.61 23.01 -11.18
C PHE A 132 -2.49 24.15 -10.64
N PHE A 133 -3.04 24.98 -11.53
CA PHE A 133 -3.93 26.08 -11.15
C PHE A 133 -5.29 25.61 -10.62
N GLY A 134 -5.83 24.50 -11.13
CA GLY A 134 -7.09 23.93 -10.63
C GLY A 134 -6.93 23.26 -9.25
N TYR A 135 -5.76 22.68 -8.97
CA TYR A 135 -5.41 22.18 -7.64
C TYR A 135 -5.30 23.34 -6.63
N LEU A 136 -4.55 24.40 -6.97
CA LEU A 136 -4.40 25.57 -6.09
C LEU A 136 -5.73 26.31 -5.87
N ARG A 137 -6.58 26.39 -6.90
CA ARG A 137 -7.91 27.01 -6.79
C ARG A 137 -8.84 26.26 -5.83
N ASN A 138 -8.68 24.94 -5.67
CA ASN A 138 -9.44 24.18 -4.67
C ASN A 138 -9.03 24.56 -3.24
N TYR A 139 -7.75 24.80 -2.99
CA TYR A 139 -7.28 25.27 -1.68
C TYR A 139 -7.81 26.67 -1.33
N ILE A 140 -8.20 27.46 -2.32
CA ILE A 140 -8.60 28.87 -2.19
C ILE A 140 -10.13 29.05 -2.25
N GLN A 141 -10.90 28.03 -2.63
CA GLN A 141 -12.38 28.10 -2.73
C GLN A 141 -13.07 27.65 -1.43
N PRO A 142 -14.14 28.35 -0.97
CA PRO A 142 -14.73 29.59 -1.51
C PRO A 142 -14.00 30.89 -1.10
N THR A 143 -13.15 30.89 -0.06
CA THR A 143 -12.47 32.10 0.44
C THR A 143 -11.02 31.83 0.81
N ILE A 144 -10.11 32.78 0.51
CA ILE A 144 -8.65 32.71 0.80
C ILE A 144 -8.36 32.41 2.28
N PHE A 145 -9.20 32.88 3.21
CA PHE A 145 -9.06 32.60 4.66
C PHE A 145 -9.26 31.13 5.05
N MET A 146 -9.75 30.27 4.14
CA MET A 146 -9.88 28.84 4.38
C MET A 146 -8.60 28.06 4.07
N LEU A 147 -7.55 28.69 3.53
CA LEU A 147 -6.25 28.07 3.28
C LEU A 147 -5.69 27.24 4.45
N PRO A 148 -5.74 27.70 5.72
CA PRO A 148 -5.28 26.88 6.86
C PRO A 148 -6.28 25.80 7.32
N PHE A 149 -7.51 25.79 6.79
CA PHE A 149 -8.61 24.92 7.23
C PHE A 149 -9.09 23.92 6.16
N ASN A 150 -8.68 24.10 4.91
CA ASN A 150 -9.07 23.22 3.81
C ASN A 150 -8.15 21.99 3.77
N LYS A 151 -8.74 20.80 3.97
CA LYS A 151 -8.05 19.50 3.92
C LYS A 151 -8.16 18.87 2.54
#